data_AF-A0A1E5L8B4-F1
#
_entry.id   AF-A0A1E5L8B4-F1
#
_cell.length_a   1.000
_cell.length_b   1.000
_cell.length_c   1.000
_cell.angle_alpha   90.00
_cell.angle_beta   90.00
_cell.angle_gamma   90.00
#
_symmetry.space_group_name_H-M   'P 1'
#
loop_
_entity.id
_entity.type
_entity.pdbx_description
1 polymer ?
#
loop_
_entity_poly.entity_id
_entity_poly.type
_entity_poly.pdbx_seq_one_letter_code
_entity_poly.pdbx_strand_id
1 'polypeptide(L)' 'MSKIKSRKFWMAVVSGALVVANEGLGLDLPIEAVMTVAAVAIGYILGQGYVDGKEQENMY' A
#
# COMPACT_ATOMS: atom_id res chain seq x y z
N MET A 1 9.03 -17.79 -0.48
CA MET A 1 7.71 -17.70 0.20
C MET A 1 7.58 -16.53 1.20
N SER A 2 8.44 -15.50 1.19
CA SER A 2 8.33 -14.36 2.14
C SER A 2 7.55 -13.15 1.59
N LYS A 3 7.41 -13.00 0.26
CA LYS A 3 6.70 -11.85 -0.34
C LYS A 3 5.19 -11.82 -0.03
N ILE A 4 4.55 -12.99 0.06
CA ILE A 4 3.11 -13.11 0.40
C ILE A 4 2.84 -12.73 1.86
N LYS A 5 3.83 -12.75 2.77
CA LYS A 5 3.70 -12.21 4.14
C LYS A 5 4.18 -10.77 4.26
N SER A 6 4.60 -10.14 3.17
CA SER A 6 5.08 -8.76 3.21
C SER A 6 3.92 -7.84 3.57
N ARG A 7 4.05 -7.14 4.70
CA ARG A 7 3.10 -6.11 5.13
C ARG A 7 2.89 -5.06 4.04
N LYS A 8 3.94 -4.77 3.25
CA LYS A 8 3.90 -3.85 2.10
C LYS A 8 3.01 -4.39 0.96
N PHE A 9 3.06 -5.70 0.71
CA PHE A 9 2.21 -6.36 -0.29
C PHE A 9 0.74 -6.36 0.15
N TRP A 10 0.45 -6.73 1.40
CA TRP A 10 -0.92 -6.71 1.91
C TRP A 10 -1.51 -5.30 2.03
N MET A 11 -0.72 -4.28 2.35
CA MET A 11 -1.20 -2.89 2.32
C MET A 11 -1.64 -2.46 0.92
N ALA A 12 -0.89 -2.81 -0.12
CA ALA A 12 -1.28 -2.53 -1.50
C ALA A 12 -2.56 -3.28 -1.89
N VAL A 13 -2.62 -4.58 -1.58
CA VAL A 13 -3.77 -5.44 -1.89
C VAL A 13 -5.03 -4.97 -1.16
N VAL A 14 -4.94 -4.65 0.13
CA VAL A 14 -6.08 -4.18 0.93
C VAL A 14 -6.54 -2.80 0.46
N SER A 15 -5.61 -1.88 0.14
CA SER A 15 -5.98 -0.55 -0.36
C SER A 15 -6.69 -0.63 -1.71
N GLY A 16 -6.16 -1.42 -2.66
CA GLY A 16 -6.80 -1.64 -3.95
C GLY A 16 -8.14 -2.37 -3.83
N ALA A 17 -8.22 -3.39 -2.97
CA ALA A 17 -9.46 -4.11 -2.69
C ALA A 17 -10.52 -3.21 -2.06
N LEU A 18 -10.13 -2.25 -1.21
CA LEU A 18 -11.04 -1.27 -0.63
C LEU A 18 -11.62 -0.32 -1.69
N VAL A 19 -10.81 0.12 -2.66
CA VAL A 19 -11.29 0.94 -3.78
C VAL A 19 -12.31 0.17 -4.62
N VAL A 20 -11.97 -1.06 -5.02
CA VAL A 20 -12.86 -1.91 -5.83
C VAL A 20 -14.12 -2.30 -5.06
N ALA A 21 -14.01 -2.58 -3.77
CA ALA A 21 -15.16 -2.85 -2.92
C ALA A 21 -16.04 -1.61 -2.72
N ASN A 22 -15.46 -0.41 -2.65
CA ASN A 22 -16.22 0.84 -2.58
C ASN A 22 -17.07 1.06 -3.84
N GLU A 23 -16.47 0.91 -5.03
CA GLU A 23 -17.18 1.01 -6.31
C GLU A 23 -18.20 -0.11 -6.50
N GLY A 24 -17.86 -1.35 -6.11
CA GLY A 24 -18.72 -2.53 -6.30
C GLY A 24 -19.86 -2.65 -5.30
N LEU A 25 -19.71 -2.13 -4.08
CA LEU A 25 -20.76 -2.12 -3.04
C LEU A 25 -21.54 -0.80 -3.00
N GLY A 26 -21.19 0.17 -3.84
CA GLY A 26 -21.86 1.48 -3.89
C GLY A 26 -21.71 2.27 -2.59
N LEU A 27 -20.56 2.16 -1.92
CA LEU A 27 -20.31 2.75 -0.59
C LEU A 27 -20.16 4.29 -0.61
N ASP A 28 -20.30 4.93 -1.77
CA ASP A 28 -20.25 6.39 -2.02
C ASP A 28 -19.14 7.11 -1.21
N LEU A 29 -18.00 6.44 -1.02
CA LEU A 29 -16.90 7.09 -0.32
C LEU A 29 -16.37 8.21 -1.22
N PRO A 30 -16.16 9.42 -0.67
CA PRO A 30 -15.63 10.54 -1.44
C PRO A 30 -14.28 10.13 -2.03
N ILE A 31 -14.11 10.38 -3.34
CA ILE A 31 -12.91 10.01 -4.09
C ILE A 31 -11.65 10.59 -3.44
N GLU A 32 -11.77 11.76 -2.82
CA GLU A 32 -10.71 12.41 -2.05
C GLU A 32 -10.25 11.55 -0.87
N ALA A 33 -11.16 10.90 -0.15
CA ALA A 33 -10.81 10.00 0.95
C ALA A 33 -10.11 8.73 0.45
N VAL A 34 -10.61 8.15 -0.65
CA VAL A 34 -10.00 6.97 -1.28
C VAL A 34 -8.59 7.28 -1.76
N MET A 35 -8.42 8.39 -2.48
CA MET A 35 -7.13 8.86 -2.96
C MET A 35 -6.17 9.20 -1.83
N THR A 36 -6.67 9.76 -0.72
CA THR A 36 -5.86 10.04 0.48
C THR A 36 -5.33 8.75 1.08
N VAL A 37 -6.18 7.73 1.27
CA VAL A 37 -5.75 6.42 1.80
C VAL A 37 -4.75 5.75 0.86
N ALA A 38 -5.00 5.79 -0.45
CA ALA A 38 -4.08 5.25 -1.46
C ALA A 38 -2.73 5.97 -1.43
N ALA A 39 -2.70 7.30 -1.38
CA ALA A 39 -1.47 8.10 -1.32
C ALA A 39 -0.64 7.77 -0.07
N VAL A 40 -1.29 7.65 1.10
CA VAL A 40 -0.61 7.25 2.35
C VAL A 40 -0.02 5.85 2.24
N ALA A 41 -0.79 4.90 1.69
CA ALA A 41 -0.32 3.53 1.50
C ALA A 41 0.89 3.46 0.54
N ILE A 42 0.83 4.16 -0.59
CA ILE A 42 1.92 4.25 -1.57
C ILE A 42 3.16 4.88 -0.91
N GLY A 43 3.01 5.99 -0.19
CA GLY A 43 4.11 6.66 0.50
C GLY A 43 4.80 5.75 1.51
N TYR A 44 4.04 4.99 2.31
CA TYR A 44 4.59 4.01 3.25
C TYR A 44 5.36 2.89 2.53
N ILE A 45 4.81 2.33 1.45
CA ILE A 45 5.45 1.25 0.69
C ILE A 45 6.76 1.72 0.07
N LEU A 46 6.78 2.91 -0.54
CA LEU A 46 7.97 3.49 -1.14
C LEU A 46 9.03 3.83 -0.08
N GLY A 47 8.65 4.49 1.01
CA GLY A 47 9.58 4.85 2.09
C GLY A 47 10.21 3.61 2.72
N GLN A 48 9.40 2.59 2.99
CA GLN A 48 9.92 1.30 3.47
C GLN A 48 10.77 0.58 2.42
N GLY A 49 10.45 0.69 1.12
CA GLY A 49 11.29 0.14 0.06
C GLY A 49 12.66 0.81 -0.01
N TYR A 50 12.72 2.13 0.18
CA TYR A 50 13.96 2.90 0.23
C TYR A 50 14.82 2.53 1.44
N VAL A 51 14.23 2.46 2.64
CA VAL A 51 14.94 2.06 3.87
C VAL A 51 15.52 0.65 3.75
N ASP A 52 14.72 -0.33 3.29
CA ASP A 52 15.20 -1.69 3.05
C ASP A 52 16.37 -1.71 2.05
N GLY A 53 16.28 -0.90 0.97
CA GLY A 53 17.34 -0.81 -0.03
C GLY A 53 18.63 -0.23 0.53
N LYS A 54 18.54 0.80 1.39
CA LYS A 54 19.69 1.39 2.09
C LYS A 54 20.30 0.45 3.13
N GLU A 55 19.48 -0.32 3.84
CA GLU A 55 19.97 -1.34 4.77
C GLU A 55 20.76 -2.43 4.04
N GLN A 56 20.30 -2.87 2.87
CA GLN A 56 21.03 -3.82 2.03
C GLN A 56 22.34 -3.25 1.48
N GLU A 57 22.37 -1.96 1.10
CA GLU A 57 23.59 -1.28 0.64
C GLU A 57 24.66 -1.20 1.73
N ASN A 58 24.27 -0.91 2.98
CA ASN A 58 25.21 -0.80 4.11
C ASN A 58 25.72 -2.16 4.64
N MET A 59 25.15 -3.29 4.19
CA MET A 59 25.58 -4.64 4.55
C MET A 59 26.65 -5.23 3.60
N TYR A 60 27.05 -4.49 2.56
CA TYR A 60 28.14 -4.81 1.62
C TYR A 60 29.27 -3.81 1.71
#